data_AF-A0A2T0VMC1-F1
#
_entry.id   AF-A0A2T0VMC1-F1
#
_cell.length_a   1.000
_cell.length_b   1.000
_cell.length_c   1.000
_cell.angle_alpha   90.00
_cell.angle_beta   90.00
_cell.angle_gamma   90.00
#
_symmetry.space_group_name_H-M   'P 1'
#
loop_
_entity.id
_entity.type
_entity.pdbx_description
1 polymer ?
#
loop_
_entity_poly.entity_id
_entity_poly.type
_entity_poly.pdbx_seq_one_letter_code
_entity_poly.pdbx_strand_id
1 'polypeptide(L)'
;MLTDSEIRTWRDRLQQAWMASLVEAAQLEAEFLSVCAMANSRVASCFADPQALRNPAVLSRCYQDAAREVVDAQSARLDRVTRLPKEFRQRLWEEIC
;
A
#
# COMPACT_ATOMS: atom_id res chain seq x y z
N MET A 1 -21.19 -26.66 -25.91
CA MET A 1 -21.92 -26.12 -24.73
C MET A 1 -21.08 -26.46 -23.51
N LEU A 2 -20.69 -25.47 -22.71
CA LEU A 2 -20.03 -25.70 -21.43
C LEU A 2 -21.00 -26.38 -20.46
N THR A 3 -20.51 -27.34 -19.70
CA THR A 3 -21.25 -28.03 -18.63
C THR A 3 -21.39 -27.13 -17.41
N ASP A 4 -22.42 -27.35 -16.61
CA ASP A 4 -22.70 -26.58 -15.39
C ASP A 4 -21.56 -26.72 -14.35
N SER A 5 -20.82 -27.84 -14.39
CA SER A 5 -19.58 -28.04 -13.63
C SER A 5 -18.45 -27.13 -14.09
N GLU A 6 -18.23 -26.99 -15.40
CA GLU A 6 -17.18 -26.11 -15.94
C GLU A 6 -17.46 -24.66 -15.57
N ILE A 7 -18.70 -24.20 -15.73
CA ILE A 7 -19.11 -22.83 -15.38
C ILE A 7 -18.86 -22.52 -13.90
N ARG A 8 -19.07 -23.50 -13.01
CA ARG A 8 -18.79 -23.36 -11.57
C ARG A 8 -17.29 -23.20 -11.31
N THR A 9 -16.46 -24.07 -11.89
CA THR A 9 -15.01 -24.00 -11.75
C THR A 9 -14.43 -22.68 -12.25
N TRP A 10 -14.93 -22.17 -13.37
CA TRP A 10 -14.54 -20.86 -13.92
C TRP A 10 -14.85 -19.70 -12.97
N ARG A 11 -16.04 -19.71 -12.38
CA ARG A 11 -16.47 -18.71 -11.40
C ARG A 11 -15.58 -18.70 -10.16
N ASP A 12 -15.25 -19.88 -9.65
CA ASP A 12 -14.42 -20.02 -8.44
C ASP A 12 -13.01 -19.49 -8.69
N ARG A 13 -12.40 -19.81 -9.85
CA ARG A 13 -11.08 -19.30 -10.26
C ARG A 13 -11.08 -17.77 -10.42
N LEU A 14 -12.10 -17.22 -11.07
CA LEU A 14 -12.26 -15.78 -11.22
C LEU A 14 -12.36 -15.08 -9.86
N GLN A 15 -13.17 -15.63 -8.95
CA GLN A 15 -13.35 -15.10 -7.61
C GLN A 15 -12.04 -15.17 -6.80
N GLN A 16 -11.26 -16.24 -6.94
CA GLN A 16 -9.94 -16.35 -6.31
C GLN A 16 -8.95 -15.31 -6.85
N ALA A 17 -8.86 -15.14 -8.18
CA ALA A 17 -7.99 -14.13 -8.80
C ALA A 17 -8.35 -12.71 -8.36
N TRP A 18 -9.65 -12.42 -8.24
CA TRP A 18 -10.14 -11.15 -7.71
C TRP A 18 -9.73 -10.94 -6.25
N MET A 19 -9.99 -11.92 -5.38
CA MET A 19 -9.64 -11.84 -3.96
C MET A 19 -8.13 -11.69 -3.75
N ALA A 20 -7.31 -12.43 -4.49
CA ALA A 20 -5.86 -12.30 -4.43
C ALA A 20 -5.38 -10.88 -4.77
N SER A 21 -6.00 -10.25 -5.76
CA SER A 21 -5.66 -8.88 -6.17
C SER A 21 -6.09 -7.84 -5.15
N LEU A 22 -7.24 -8.05 -4.48
CA LEU A 22 -7.67 -7.19 -3.38
C LEU A 22 -6.77 -7.30 -2.16
N VAL A 23 -6.35 -8.52 -1.81
CA VAL A 23 -5.42 -8.75 -0.69
C VAL A 23 -4.08 -8.06 -0.95
N GLU A 24 -3.56 -8.16 -2.17
CA GLU A 24 -2.33 -7.50 -2.57
C GLU A 24 -2.43 -5.97 -2.47
N ALA A 25 -3.53 -5.38 -2.96
CA ALA A 25 -3.77 -3.95 -2.81
C ALA A 25 -3.88 -3.53 -1.33
N ALA A 26 -4.58 -4.31 -0.52
CA ALA A 26 -4.74 -4.04 0.91
C ALA A 26 -3.41 -4.11 1.67
N GLN A 27 -2.51 -5.02 1.30
CA GLN A 27 -1.17 -5.12 1.88
C GLN A 27 -0.35 -3.85 1.62
N LEU A 28 -0.37 -3.33 0.39
CA LEU A 28 0.33 -2.09 0.04
C LEU A 28 -0.17 -0.88 0.82
N GLU A 29 -1.49 -0.78 1.01
CA GLU A 29 -2.07 0.29 1.82
C GLU A 29 -1.74 0.11 3.31
N ALA A 30 -1.75 -1.12 3.83
CA ALA A 30 -1.39 -1.39 5.22
C ALA A 30 0.09 -1.06 5.52
N GLU A 31 1.00 -1.42 4.61
CA GLU A 31 2.42 -1.06 4.70
C GLU A 31 2.61 0.45 4.72
N PHE A 32 1.94 1.18 3.83
CA PHE A 32 2.01 2.63 3.79
C PHE A 32 1.42 3.31 5.04
N LEU A 33 0.29 2.80 5.54
CA LEU A 33 -0.32 3.30 6.78
C LEU A 33 0.60 3.07 7.98
N SER A 34 1.37 1.98 8.00
CA SER A 34 2.40 1.73 9.02
C SER A 34 3.48 2.82 8.99
N VAL A 35 3.99 3.16 7.81
CA VAL A 35 4.97 4.26 7.64
C VAL A 35 4.39 5.58 8.12
N CYS A 36 3.15 5.90 7.75
CA CYS A 36 2.47 7.12 8.22
C CYS A 36 2.36 7.16 9.76
N ALA A 37 2.00 6.05 10.39
CA ALA A 37 1.88 5.96 11.84
C ALA A 37 3.25 6.17 12.52
N MET A 38 4.32 5.56 12.00
CA MET A 38 5.68 5.73 12.52
C MET A 38 6.22 7.15 12.32
N ALA A 39 5.96 7.78 11.17
CA ALA A 39 6.29 9.17 10.91
C ALA A 39 5.58 10.12 11.88
N ASN A 40 4.27 9.93 12.07
CA ASN A 40 3.48 10.71 13.03
C ASN A 40 3.97 10.53 14.47
N SER A 41 4.30 9.31 14.87
CA SER A 41 4.85 9.01 16.20
C SER A 41 6.18 9.76 16.44
N ARG A 42 7.07 9.79 15.45
CA ARG A 42 8.32 10.57 15.53
C ARG A 42 8.08 12.06 15.64
N VAL A 43 7.18 12.61 14.82
CA VAL A 43 6.83 14.03 14.91
C VAL A 43 6.27 14.36 16.29
N ALA A 44 5.34 13.55 16.80
CA ALA A 44 4.80 13.71 18.15
C ALA A 44 5.90 13.64 19.22
N SER A 45 6.87 12.72 19.09
CA SER A 45 8.02 12.64 20.02
C SER A 45 8.89 13.89 20.00
N CYS A 46 9.10 14.52 18.84
CA CYS A 46 9.84 15.78 18.72
C CYS A 46 9.09 16.94 19.37
N PHE A 47 7.76 16.98 19.29
CA PHE A 47 6.95 17.97 19.99
C PHE A 47 6.91 17.74 21.51
N ALA A 48 7.14 16.51 21.97
CA ALA A 48 7.21 16.19 23.39
C ALA A 48 8.57 16.52 24.03
N ASP A 49 9.63 16.72 23.23
CA ASP A 49 10.97 17.05 23.72
C ASP A 49 11.12 18.57 23.98
N PRO A 50 11.28 19.00 25.25
CA PRO A 50 11.46 20.41 25.59
C PRO A 50 12.71 21.06 24.97
N GLN A 51 13.73 20.27 24.62
CA GLN A 51 14.94 20.78 23.96
C GLN A 51 14.68 21.05 22.48
N ALA A 52 13.97 20.16 21.80
CA ALA A 52 13.54 20.35 20.42
C ALA A 52 12.62 21.57 20.28
N LEU A 53 11.71 21.80 21.24
CA LEU A 53 10.83 22.98 21.25
C LEU A 53 11.60 24.31 21.38
N ARG A 54 12.77 24.30 22.02
CA ARG A 54 13.64 25.48 22.17
C ARG A 54 14.50 25.74 20.93
N ASN A 55 14.55 24.80 19.99
CA ASN A 55 15.33 24.93 18.75
C ASN A 55 14.46 24.69 17.51
N PRO A 56 13.93 25.76 16.89
CA PRO A 56 13.08 25.65 15.69
C PRO A 56 13.73 24.88 14.53
N ALA A 57 15.06 24.90 14.41
CA ALA A 57 15.76 24.16 13.36
C ALA A 57 15.67 22.64 13.58
N VAL A 58 15.73 22.18 14.83
CA VAL A 58 15.56 20.75 15.18
C VAL A 58 14.13 20.31 14.92
N LEU A 59 13.15 21.12 15.29
CA LEU A 59 11.73 20.83 15.04
C LEU A 59 11.42 20.76 13.53
N SER A 60 11.93 21.74 12.76
CA SER A 60 11.76 21.78 11.31
C SER A 60 12.40 20.56 10.64
N ARG A 61 13.60 20.17 11.07
CA ARG A 61 14.27 18.97 10.56
C ARG A 61 13.48 17.69 10.86
N CYS A 62 12.98 17.54 12.08
CA CYS A 62 12.16 16.38 12.44
C CYS A 62 10.90 16.26 11.57
N TYR A 63 10.23 17.39 11.29
CA TYR A 63 9.10 17.41 10.37
C TYR A 63 9.51 17.06 8.93
N GLN A 64 10.60 17.65 8.42
CA GLN A 64 11.08 17.41 7.06
C GLN A 64 11.49 15.94 6.85
N ASP A 65 12.17 15.34 7.83
CA ASP A 65 12.59 13.94 7.78
C ASP A 65 11.35 13.01 7.75
N ALA A 66 10.37 13.25 8.61
CA ALA A 66 9.12 12.48 8.63
C ALA A 66 8.30 12.66 7.34
N ALA A 67 8.19 13.89 6.83
CA ALA A 67 7.49 14.19 5.59
C ALA A 67 8.16 13.52 4.39
N ARG A 68 9.49 13.55 4.33
CA ARG A 68 10.26 12.90 3.28
C ARG A 68 10.02 11.40 3.26
N GLU A 69 10.04 10.74 4.41
CA GLU A 69 9.79 9.30 4.50
C GLU A 69 8.38 8.93 4.00
N VAL A 70 7.37 9.71 4.37
CA VAL A 70 5.99 9.49 3.87
C VAL A 70 5.92 9.69 2.35
N VAL A 71 6.59 10.70 1.81
CA VAL A 71 6.63 10.96 0.35
C VAL A 71 7.34 9.83 -0.40
N ASP A 72 8.47 9.35 0.13
CA ASP A 72 9.22 8.24 -0.45
C ASP A 72 8.37 6.95 -0.46
N ALA A 73 7.69 6.65 0.66
CA ALA A 73 6.79 5.50 0.77
C ALA A 73 5.53 5.64 -0.12
N GLN A 74 4.95 6.85 -0.22
CA GLN A 74 3.84 7.14 -1.13
C GLN A 74 4.25 6.91 -2.59
N SER A 75 5.45 7.34 -2.97
CA SER A 75 5.97 7.19 -4.33
C SER A 75 6.19 5.71 -4.67
N ALA A 76 6.79 4.95 -3.76
CA ALA A 76 6.94 3.50 -3.91
C ALA A 76 5.58 2.77 -4.00
N ARG A 77 4.61 3.16 -3.16
CA ARG A 77 3.25 2.61 -3.21
C ARG A 77 2.61 2.87 -4.57
N LEU A 78 2.67 4.09 -5.08
CA LEU A 78 2.08 4.46 -6.37
C LEU A 78 2.69 3.67 -7.53
N ASP A 79 4.02 3.51 -7.56
CA ASP A 79 4.68 2.68 -8.58
C ASP A 79 4.14 1.23 -8.56
N ARG A 80 3.91 0.64 -7.38
CA ARG A 80 3.33 -0.71 -7.28
C ARG A 80 1.85 -0.73 -7.69
N VAL A 81 1.04 0.21 -7.18
CA VAL A 81 -0.41 0.28 -7.45
C VAL A 81 -0.70 0.43 -8.94
N THR A 82 0.11 1.19 -9.69
CA THR A 82 -0.08 1.34 -11.14
C THR A 82 0.12 0.04 -11.93
N ARG A 83 0.83 -0.94 -11.36
CA ARG A 83 1.08 -2.25 -12.00
C ARG A 83 -0.04 -3.26 -11.73
N LEU A 84 -0.77 -3.12 -10.63
CA LEU A 84 -1.83 -4.07 -10.23
C LEU A 84 -2.89 -4.32 -11.31
N PRO A 85 -3.43 -3.33 -12.04
CA PRO A 85 -4.43 -3.59 -13.08
C PRO A 85 -3.88 -4.39 -14.27
N LYS A 86 -2.57 -4.26 -14.56
CA LYS A 86 -1.92 -5.05 -15.60
C LYS A 86 -1.73 -6.49 -15.13
N GLU A 87 -1.21 -6.67 -13.91
CA GLU A 87 -0.99 -7.99 -13.30
C GLU A 87 -2.29 -8.76 -13.08
N PHE A 88 -3.37 -8.06 -12.69
CA PHE A 88 -4.70 -8.66 -12.58
C PHE A 88 -5.22 -9.15 -13.93
N ARG A 89 -5.17 -8.31 -14.98
CA ARG A 89 -5.60 -8.71 -16.33
C ARG A 89 -4.80 -9.89 -16.87
N GLN A 90 -3.50 -9.93 -16.58
CA GLN A 90 -2.67 -11.07 -16.95
C GLN A 90 -3.11 -12.35 -16.25
N ARG A 91 -3.30 -12.32 -14.93
CA ARG A 91 -3.85 -13.45 -14.16
C ARG A 91 -5.19 -13.93 -14.70
N LEU A 92 -6.08 -13.00 -15.08
CA LEU A 92 -7.36 -13.35 -15.69
C LEU A 92 -7.18 -14.07 -17.04
N TRP A 93 -6.24 -13.62 -17.87
CA TRP A 93 -5.99 -14.21 -19.18
C TRP A 93 -5.41 -15.61 -19.09
N GLU A 94 -4.51 -15.84 -18.12
CA GLU A 94 -3.95 -17.15 -17.80
C GLU A 94 -5.00 -18.14 -17.30
N GLU A 95 -6.07 -17.65 -16.66
CA GLU A 95 -7.19 -18.52 -16.32
C GLU A 95 -8.04 -18.82 -17.56
N ILE A 96 -8.40 -17.82 -18.38
CA ILE A 96 -9.37 -17.92 -19.50
C ILE A 96 -8.84 -18.73 -20.71
N CYS A 97 -7.53 -18.71 -20.97
CA CYS A 97 -6.89 -19.37 -22.12
C CYS A 97 -6.30 -20.74 -21.74
#